data_AF-I3S773-F1
#
_entry.id   AF-I3S773-F1
#
_cell.length_a   1.000
_cell.length_b   1.000
_cell.length_c   1.000
_cell.angle_alpha   90.00
_cell.angle_beta   90.00
_cell.angle_gamma   90.00
#
_symmetry.space_group_name_H-M   'P 1'
#
loop_
_entity.id
_entity.type
_entity.pdbx_description
1 polymer ?
#
loop_
_entity_poly.entity_id
_entity_poly.type
_entity_poly.pdbx_seq_one_letter_code
_entity_poly.pdbx_strand_id
1 'polypeptide(L)'
;MHKEILQSPWLYELMAFHINLRETKVESSKAPALFDQFFLTFKDGKPSLTCELFDSIKIDIDLTCPICLDTVFDPVSLTCGHIFCYMCACSAASVSIVDGLKSAVTKQKCPLCRENAVYEGAVHLEELNILLGRRCPEYWEQRLHSERVERVKQIKEHWESQCRAFLGV
;
A
#
# COMPACT_ATOMS: atom_id res chain seq x y z
N MET A 1 2.10 24.24 6.01
CA MET A 1 0.80 23.62 6.33
C MET A 1 0.18 22.82 5.16
N HIS A 2 0.92 22.46 4.09
CA HIS A 2 0.39 21.66 2.97
C HIS A 2 1.03 20.26 2.84
N LYS A 3 2.14 19.96 3.54
CA LYS A 3 2.83 18.66 3.43
C LYS A 3 2.06 17.51 4.06
N GLU A 4 1.28 17.77 5.11
CA GLU A 4 0.53 16.76 5.86
C GLU A 4 -0.65 16.17 5.06
N ILE A 5 -1.30 16.98 4.21
CA ILE A 5 -2.43 16.51 3.39
C ILE A 5 -1.96 15.53 2.31
N LEU A 6 -0.79 15.78 1.71
CA LEU A 6 -0.22 14.94 0.65
C LEU A 6 0.24 13.56 1.14
N GLN A 7 0.37 13.40 2.44
CA GLN A 7 0.77 12.14 3.09
C GLN A 7 -0.42 11.41 3.73
N SER A 8 -1.64 11.91 3.54
CA SER A 8 -2.85 11.28 4.08
C SER A 8 -3.17 9.97 3.36
N PRO A 9 -3.28 8.83 4.06
CA PRO A 9 -3.73 7.56 3.49
C PRO A 9 -5.03 7.69 2.68
N TRP A 10 -5.93 8.54 3.18
CA TRP A 10 -7.25 8.79 2.60
C TRP A 10 -7.20 9.55 1.28
N LEU A 11 -6.14 10.33 1.03
CA LEU A 11 -5.95 10.97 -0.27
C LEU A 11 -5.67 9.91 -1.35
N TYR A 12 -4.79 8.94 -1.04
CA TYR A 12 -4.48 7.85 -1.97
C TYR A 12 -5.72 7.01 -2.29
N GLU A 13 -6.50 6.64 -1.26
CA GLU A 13 -7.74 5.89 -1.44
C GLU A 13 -8.78 6.68 -2.24
N LEU A 14 -8.94 7.98 -1.96
CA LEU A 14 -9.88 8.82 -2.71
C LEU A 14 -9.49 8.92 -4.19
N MET A 15 -8.20 9.11 -4.48
CA MET A 15 -7.68 9.13 -5.85
C MET A 15 -7.94 7.81 -6.56
N ALA A 16 -7.61 6.68 -5.92
CA ALA A 16 -7.79 5.36 -6.49
C ALA A 16 -9.28 5.03 -6.71
N PHE A 17 -10.13 5.35 -5.74
CA PHE A 17 -11.58 5.18 -5.84
C PHE A 17 -12.17 5.94 -7.04
N HIS A 18 -11.74 7.18 -7.26
CA HIS A 18 -12.23 7.97 -8.40
C HIS A 18 -11.82 7.36 -9.74
N ILE A 19 -10.57 6.89 -9.86
CA ILE A 19 -10.10 6.21 -11.06
C ILE A 19 -10.90 4.91 -11.28
N ASN A 20 -11.04 4.09 -10.24
CA ASN A 20 -11.82 2.84 -10.28
C ASN A 20 -13.28 3.09 -10.69
N LEU A 21 -13.92 4.13 -10.14
CA LEU A 21 -15.32 4.47 -10.43
C LEU A 21 -15.49 4.93 -11.89
N ARG A 22 -14.56 5.73 -12.41
CA ARG A 22 -14.60 6.21 -13.81
C ARG A 22 -14.60 5.06 -14.80
N GLU A 23 -13.80 4.03 -14.56
CA GLU A 23 -13.70 2.85 -15.44
C GLU A 23 -14.97 1.97 -15.39
N THR A 24 -15.77 2.04 -14.33
CA THR A 24 -17.01 1.25 -14.19
C THR A 24 -18.26 1.91 -14.77
N LYS A 25 -18.24 3.23 -15.03
CA LYS A 25 -19.41 3.94 -15.55
C LYS A 25 -19.52 3.82 -17.07
N VAL A 26 -20.48 3.02 -17.53
CA VAL A 26 -21.03 3.09 -18.88
C VAL A 26 -21.84 4.39 -19.01
N GLU A 27 -21.31 5.34 -19.79
CA GLU A 27 -21.94 6.52 -20.44
C GLU A 27 -23.04 7.34 -19.74
N SER A 28 -23.33 7.19 -18.45
CA SER A 28 -24.38 7.98 -17.80
C SER A 28 -23.88 8.79 -16.61
N SER A 29 -24.17 10.09 -16.70
CA SER A 29 -23.97 11.14 -15.71
C SER A 29 -22.56 11.74 -15.67
N LYS A 30 -22.47 12.99 -16.18
CA LYS A 30 -21.32 13.89 -16.07
C LYS A 30 -20.92 14.02 -14.61
N ALA A 31 -19.87 13.30 -14.21
CA ALA A 31 -19.21 13.56 -12.94
C ALA A 31 -18.65 15.01 -12.97
N PRO A 32 -18.72 15.77 -11.87
CA PRO A 32 -18.12 17.10 -11.77
C PRO A 32 -16.67 17.13 -12.27
N ALA A 33 -16.27 18.20 -12.95
CA ALA A 33 -14.96 18.36 -13.62
C ALA A 33 -13.72 18.19 -12.71
N LEU A 34 -13.88 18.18 -11.39
CA LEU A 34 -12.82 17.84 -10.44
C LEU A 34 -12.36 16.37 -10.54
N PHE A 35 -13.20 15.47 -11.06
CA PHE A 35 -12.93 14.02 -11.09
C PHE A 35 -12.12 13.55 -12.30
N ASP A 36 -11.89 14.41 -13.29
CA ASP A 36 -11.00 14.13 -14.42
C ASP A 36 -9.52 14.43 -14.12
N GLN A 37 -9.19 14.81 -12.88
CA GLN A 37 -7.84 15.27 -12.51
C GLN A 37 -6.92 14.16 -11.98
N PHE A 38 -7.43 12.96 -11.75
CA PHE A 38 -6.67 11.84 -11.19
C PHE A 38 -6.35 10.79 -12.24
N PHE A 39 -5.08 10.42 -12.34
CA PHE A 39 -4.60 9.44 -13.31
C PHE A 39 -3.58 8.50 -12.69
N LEU A 40 -3.59 7.26 -13.17
CA LEU A 40 -2.47 6.34 -12.98
C LEU A 40 -1.58 6.39 -14.23
N THR A 41 -0.34 6.81 -14.06
CA THR A 41 0.66 6.85 -15.13
C THR A 41 1.74 5.80 -14.88
N PHE A 42 2.51 5.47 -15.92
CA PHE A 42 3.64 4.54 -15.82
C PHE A 42 4.91 5.24 -16.28
N LYS A 43 5.93 5.28 -15.42
CA LYS A 43 7.26 5.82 -15.71
C LYS A 43 8.25 4.68 -15.61
N ASP A 44 8.92 4.36 -16.72
CA ASP A 44 9.86 3.23 -16.80
C ASP A 44 9.25 1.89 -16.30
N GLY A 45 7.97 1.66 -16.60
CA GLY A 45 7.22 0.47 -16.17
C GLY A 45 6.71 0.52 -14.73
N LYS A 46 7.01 1.57 -13.96
CA LYS A 46 6.56 1.74 -12.57
C LYS A 46 5.34 2.65 -12.48
N PRO A 47 4.30 2.24 -11.74
CA PRO A 47 3.08 3.04 -11.62
C PRO A 47 3.30 4.26 -10.73
N SER A 48 2.68 5.38 -11.10
CA SER A 48 2.64 6.60 -10.30
C SER A 48 1.24 7.20 -10.35
N LEU A 49 0.73 7.59 -9.17
CA LEU A 49 -0.53 8.31 -9.05
C LEU A 49 -0.29 9.80 -9.25
N THR A 50 -0.92 10.37 -10.26
CA THR A 50 -0.79 11.77 -10.61
C THR A 50 -2.11 12.51 -10.37
N CYS A 51 -2.01 13.72 -9.82
CA CYS A 51 -3.14 14.64 -9.68
C CYS A 51 -2.76 16.05 -10.13
N GLU A 52 -3.64 16.72 -10.86
CA GLU A 52 -3.52 18.14 -11.21
C GLU A 52 -4.61 18.96 -10.50
N LEU A 53 -4.27 19.53 -9.34
CA LEU A 53 -5.18 20.39 -8.57
C LEU A 53 -5.00 21.85 -8.99
N PHE A 54 -6.10 22.49 -9.39
CA PHE A 54 -6.23 23.94 -9.63
C PHE A 54 -5.07 24.55 -10.45
N ASP A 55 -4.79 23.98 -11.64
CA ASP A 55 -3.86 24.45 -12.67
C ASP A 55 -2.41 24.76 -12.21
N SER A 56 -2.06 24.49 -10.95
CA SER A 56 -0.82 24.97 -10.32
C SER A 56 -0.10 23.91 -9.50
N ILE A 57 -0.80 22.86 -9.04
CA ILE A 57 -0.23 21.84 -8.16
C ILE A 57 -0.33 20.48 -8.85
N LYS A 58 0.82 19.98 -9.32
CA LYS A 58 0.96 18.62 -9.80
C LYS A 58 1.51 17.74 -8.68
N ILE A 59 0.73 16.76 -8.27
CA ILE A 59 1.13 15.72 -7.32
C ILE A 59 1.52 14.50 -8.14
N ASP A 60 2.65 13.89 -7.81
CA ASP A 60 3.12 12.65 -8.42
C ASP A 60 3.64 11.73 -7.32
N ILE A 61 2.92 10.63 -7.11
CA ILE A 61 3.16 9.69 -6.03
C ILE A 61 3.67 8.39 -6.64
N ASP A 62 4.94 8.07 -6.39
CA ASP A 62 5.53 6.79 -6.77
C ASP A 62 4.89 5.65 -5.97
N LEU A 63 4.37 4.64 -6.67
CA LEU A 63 3.75 3.46 -6.07
C LEU A 63 4.72 2.28 -5.99
N THR A 64 6.03 2.54 -6.06
CA THR A 64 7.07 1.55 -5.82
C THR A 64 7.27 1.35 -4.32
N CYS A 65 7.20 0.11 -3.85
CA CYS A 65 7.56 -0.24 -2.49
C CYS A 65 9.07 0.00 -2.28
N PRO A 66 9.47 0.82 -1.30
CA PRO A 66 10.89 1.17 -1.09
C PRO A 66 11.73 0.02 -0.51
N ILE A 67 11.10 -1.10 -0.13
CA ILE A 67 11.78 -2.29 0.43
C ILE A 67 12.09 -3.30 -0.67
N CYS A 68 11.07 -3.74 -1.43
CA CYS A 68 11.27 -4.73 -2.49
C CYS A 68 11.57 -4.09 -3.86
N LEU A 69 11.41 -2.77 -4.00
CA LEU A 69 11.66 -2.00 -5.21
C LEU A 69 10.74 -2.31 -6.41
N ASP A 70 9.70 -3.11 -6.19
CA ASP A 70 8.62 -3.41 -7.12
C ASP A 70 7.38 -2.54 -6.86
N THR A 71 6.41 -2.55 -7.78
CA THR A 71 5.07 -2.01 -7.56
C THR A 71 4.49 -2.56 -6.26
N VAL A 72 3.98 -1.66 -5.42
CA VAL A 72 3.39 -2.03 -4.13
C VAL A 72 2.25 -3.04 -4.30
N PHE A 73 2.22 -4.06 -3.44
CA PHE A 73 1.24 -5.14 -3.46
C PHE A 73 0.66 -5.32 -2.05
N ASP A 74 -0.67 -5.46 -1.94
CA ASP A 74 -1.37 -5.37 -0.64
C ASP A 74 -0.91 -4.12 0.13
N PRO A 75 -1.08 -2.92 -0.47
CA PRO A 75 -0.48 -1.68 0.01
C PRO A 75 -1.00 -1.29 1.39
N VAL A 76 -0.08 -0.96 2.28
CA VAL A 76 -0.37 -0.34 3.57
C VAL A 76 0.32 1.01 3.68
N SER A 77 -0.42 2.00 4.16
CA SER A 77 0.17 3.27 4.59
C SER A 77 0.45 3.23 6.08
N LEU A 78 1.67 3.55 6.47
CA LEU A 78 2.01 3.80 7.87
C LEU A 78 1.40 5.15 8.31
N THR A 79 1.36 5.41 9.63
CA THR A 79 0.80 6.68 10.15
C THR A 79 1.61 7.91 9.75
N CYS A 80 2.88 7.73 9.37
CA CYS A 80 3.71 8.77 8.76
C CYS A 80 3.45 8.99 7.26
N GLY A 81 2.47 8.29 6.67
CA GLY A 81 2.02 8.46 5.29
C GLY A 81 2.83 7.74 4.21
N HIS A 82 3.88 7.01 4.59
CA HIS A 82 4.67 6.20 3.67
C HIS A 82 4.02 4.84 3.39
N ILE A 83 4.04 4.44 2.12
CA ILE A 83 3.37 3.24 1.62
C ILE A 83 4.38 2.11 1.40
N PHE A 84 4.01 0.89 1.80
CA PHE A 84 4.79 -0.33 1.61
C PHE A 84 3.87 -1.49 1.25
N CYS A 85 4.43 -2.61 0.76
CA CYS A 85 3.68 -3.86 0.72
C CYS A 85 3.43 -4.34 2.16
N TYR A 86 2.28 -4.97 2.43
CA TYR A 86 1.96 -5.49 3.78
C TYR A 86 3.08 -6.40 4.33
N MET A 87 3.54 -7.39 3.56
CA MET A 87 4.61 -8.30 4.00
C MET A 87 5.93 -7.57 4.26
N CYS A 88 6.26 -6.56 3.45
CA CYS A 88 7.46 -5.75 3.63
C CYS A 88 7.37 -4.88 4.89
N ALA A 89 6.19 -4.31 5.17
CA ALA A 89 5.94 -3.56 6.39
C ALA A 89 6.04 -4.48 7.63
N CYS A 90 5.47 -5.68 7.59
CA CYS A 90 5.58 -6.66 8.69
C CYS A 90 7.04 -7.03 8.96
N SER A 91 7.82 -7.30 7.91
CA SER A 91 9.26 -7.58 8.03
C SER A 91 10.02 -6.40 8.65
N ALA A 92 9.78 -5.18 8.18
CA ALA A 92 10.42 -3.97 8.73
C ALA A 92 10.02 -3.71 10.20
N ALA A 93 8.77 -4.02 10.57
CA ALA A 93 8.29 -3.95 11.94
C ALA A 93 8.75 -5.12 12.82
N SER A 94 9.46 -6.11 12.26
CA SER A 94 9.86 -7.33 12.97
C SER A 94 8.68 -8.08 13.59
N VAL A 95 7.55 -8.13 12.88
CA VAL A 95 6.34 -8.87 13.28
C VAL A 95 5.98 -9.92 12.23
N SER A 96 5.33 -10.99 12.66
CA SER A 96 4.78 -11.96 11.72
C SER A 96 3.55 -11.37 11.01
N ILE A 97 3.25 -11.88 9.82
CA ILE A 97 2.01 -11.52 9.10
C ILE A 97 0.74 -12.00 9.83
N VAL A 98 0.88 -12.95 10.76
CA VAL A 98 -0.21 -13.49 11.60
C VAL A 98 -0.55 -12.52 12.72
N ASP A 99 0.47 -12.01 13.43
CA ASP A 99 0.30 -11.02 14.50
C ASP A 99 -0.08 -9.64 13.94
N GLY A 100 0.39 -9.36 12.72
CA GLY A 100 0.13 -8.12 12.00
C GLY A 100 0.84 -6.90 12.57
N LEU A 101 0.70 -5.77 11.86
CA LEU A 101 1.39 -4.51 12.17
C LEU A 101 0.99 -3.88 13.52
N LYS A 102 -0.21 -4.22 14.02
CA LYS A 102 -0.69 -3.78 15.34
C LYS A 102 0.16 -4.31 16.49
N SER A 103 0.85 -5.43 16.28
CA SER A 103 1.72 -6.06 17.27
C SER A 103 3.15 -5.49 17.26
N ALA A 104 3.41 -4.47 16.42
CA ALA A 104 4.74 -3.88 16.29
C ALA A 104 5.17 -3.12 17.54
N VAL A 105 6.41 -3.34 17.95
CA VAL A 105 7.00 -2.60 19.09
C VAL A 105 7.31 -1.16 18.67
N THR A 106 6.99 -0.20 19.53
CA THR A 106 7.16 1.25 19.28
C THR A 106 8.58 1.69 18.89
N LYS A 107 9.60 0.88 19.20
CA LYS A 107 11.00 1.10 18.84
C LYS A 107 11.31 0.98 17.34
N GLN A 108 10.43 0.31 16.59
CA GLN A 108 10.62 0.13 15.15
C GLN A 108 10.29 1.44 14.41
N LYS A 109 11.10 1.73 13.40
CA LYS A 109 11.07 3.01 12.68
C LYS A 109 10.67 2.80 11.23
N CYS A 110 9.94 3.78 10.68
CA CYS A 110 9.69 3.83 9.24
C CYS A 110 11.03 3.74 8.46
N PRO A 111 11.18 2.85 7.48
CA PRO A 111 12.40 2.75 6.66
C PRO A 111 12.71 4.01 5.85
N LEU A 112 11.69 4.84 5.56
CA LEU A 112 11.84 6.07 4.78
C LEU A 112 12.12 7.30 5.65
N CYS A 113 11.23 7.65 6.59
CA CYS A 113 11.39 8.87 7.40
C CYS A 113 12.00 8.66 8.78
N ARG A 114 12.20 7.41 9.21
CA ARG A 114 12.74 7.04 10.53
C ARG A 114 11.89 7.46 11.73
N GLU A 115 10.65 7.87 11.52
CA GLU A 115 9.69 8.11 12.59
C GLU A 115 9.36 6.81 13.35
N ASN A 116 9.22 6.92 14.67
CA ASN A 116 8.88 5.82 15.57
C ASN A 116 7.36 5.62 15.64
N ALA A 117 6.93 4.46 16.15
CA ALA A 117 5.52 4.19 16.46
C ALA A 117 4.55 4.40 15.28
N VAL A 118 5.02 4.09 14.06
CA VAL A 118 4.25 4.35 12.83
C VAL A 118 3.41 3.16 12.34
N TYR A 119 3.57 1.99 12.95
CA TYR A 119 3.03 0.72 12.45
C TYR A 119 1.65 0.36 13.03
N GLU A 120 1.40 0.69 14.31
CA GLU A 120 0.19 0.27 15.02
C GLU A 120 -1.10 0.79 14.33
N GLY A 121 -1.05 2.02 13.84
CA GLY A 121 -2.15 2.67 13.12
C GLY A 121 -2.06 2.55 11.59
N ALA A 122 -1.30 1.59 11.06
CA ALA A 122 -1.22 1.40 9.61
C ALA A 122 -2.58 1.06 8.99
N VAL A 123 -2.84 1.60 7.80
CA VAL A 123 -4.10 1.48 7.07
C VAL A 123 -3.87 0.73 5.77
N HIS A 124 -4.66 -0.31 5.49
CA HIS A 124 -4.69 -0.96 4.18
C HIS A 124 -5.39 -0.05 3.16
N LEU A 125 -4.79 0.09 1.98
CA LEU A 125 -5.29 0.94 0.90
C LEU A 125 -6.02 0.07 -0.13
N GLU A 126 -7.28 -0.24 0.13
CA GLU A 126 -8.07 -1.21 -0.64
C GLU A 126 -8.39 -0.73 -2.05
N GLU A 127 -8.78 0.52 -2.22
CA GLU A 127 -9.07 1.08 -3.54
C GLU A 127 -7.81 1.17 -4.40
N LEU A 128 -6.68 1.51 -3.77
CA LEU A 128 -5.37 1.46 -4.44
C LEU A 128 -4.99 0.04 -4.86
N ASN A 129 -5.23 -0.94 -3.98
CA ASN A 129 -4.99 -2.35 -4.25
C ASN A 129 -5.82 -2.84 -5.45
N ILE A 130 -7.11 -2.50 -5.48
CA ILE A 130 -8.02 -2.81 -6.60
C ILE A 130 -7.53 -2.15 -7.89
N LEU A 131 -7.17 -0.86 -7.83
CA LEU A 131 -6.69 -0.11 -8.99
C LEU A 131 -5.45 -0.76 -9.59
N LEU A 132 -4.44 -1.04 -8.76
CA LEU A 132 -3.20 -1.66 -9.23
C LEU A 132 -3.44 -3.07 -9.81
N GLY A 133 -4.32 -3.86 -9.20
CA GLY A 133 -4.70 -5.17 -9.72
C GLY A 133 -5.37 -5.12 -11.09
N ARG A 134 -6.19 -4.11 -11.36
CA ARG A 134 -6.81 -3.90 -12.68
C ARG A 134 -5.81 -3.40 -13.72
N ARG A 135 -4.89 -2.52 -13.32
CA ARG A 135 -3.99 -1.81 -14.24
C ARG A 135 -2.70 -2.58 -14.54
N CYS A 136 -2.34 -3.55 -13.71
CA CYS A 136 -1.13 -4.36 -13.85
C CYS A 136 -1.42 -5.88 -13.77
N PRO A 137 -2.35 -6.44 -14.58
CA PRO A 137 -2.91 -7.78 -14.34
C PRO A 137 -1.88 -8.91 -14.33
N GLU A 138 -0.94 -8.91 -15.30
CA GLU A 138 0.10 -9.96 -15.40
C GLU A 138 1.04 -9.94 -14.19
N TYR A 139 1.54 -8.75 -13.82
CA TYR A 139 2.35 -8.58 -12.62
C TYR A 139 1.57 -8.99 -11.37
N TRP A 140 0.29 -8.60 -11.28
CA TRP A 140 -0.54 -8.87 -10.12
C TRP A 140 -0.78 -10.36 -9.90
N GLU A 141 -1.05 -11.10 -10.98
CA GLU A 141 -1.23 -12.56 -10.92
C GLU A 141 0.05 -13.26 -10.48
N GLN A 142 1.19 -12.89 -11.07
CA GLN A 142 2.51 -13.42 -10.68
C GLN A 142 2.81 -13.13 -9.21
N ARG A 143 2.60 -11.88 -8.78
CA ARG A 143 2.86 -11.45 -7.42
C ARG A 143 1.95 -12.17 -6.42
N LEU A 144 0.65 -12.30 -6.72
CA LEU A 144 -0.30 -13.04 -5.90
C LEU A 144 0.11 -14.51 -5.72
N HIS A 145 0.58 -15.17 -6.79
CA HIS A 145 1.06 -16.55 -6.69
C HIS A 145 2.29 -16.64 -5.77
N SER A 146 3.28 -15.77 -5.98
CA SER A 146 4.52 -15.75 -5.19
C SER A 146 4.26 -15.46 -3.71
N GLU A 147 3.45 -14.44 -3.39
CA GLU A 147 3.14 -14.08 -2.01
C GLU A 147 2.25 -15.11 -1.32
N ARG A 148 1.36 -15.81 -2.04
CA ARG A 148 0.56 -16.88 -1.44
C ARG A 148 1.45 -17.99 -0.89
N VAL A 149 2.46 -18.40 -1.65
CA VAL A 149 3.43 -19.43 -1.22
C VAL A 149 4.20 -18.94 0.03
N GLU A 150 4.71 -17.71 -0.01
CA GLU A 150 5.48 -17.15 1.10
C GLU A 150 4.63 -16.92 2.35
N ARG A 151 3.37 -16.47 2.21
CA ARG A 151 2.44 -16.29 3.34
C ARG A 151 2.13 -17.61 4.03
N VAL A 152 1.86 -18.67 3.26
CA VAL A 152 1.62 -20.01 3.84
C VAL A 152 2.85 -20.49 4.61
N LYS A 153 4.04 -20.28 4.05
CA LYS A 153 5.30 -20.62 4.71
C LYS A 153 5.47 -19.85 6.03
N GLN A 154 5.30 -18.54 6.04
CA GLN A 154 5.42 -17.71 7.24
C GLN A 154 4.38 -18.05 8.31
N ILE A 155 3.13 -18.37 7.91
CA ILE A 155 2.09 -18.84 8.83
C ILE A 155 2.53 -20.14 9.50
N LYS A 156 3.03 -21.11 8.72
CA LYS A 156 3.53 -22.38 9.25
C LYS A 156 4.67 -22.15 10.25
N GLU A 157 5.68 -21.36 9.87
CA GLU A 157 6.83 -21.04 10.73
C GLU A 157 6.41 -20.34 12.03
N HIS A 158 5.44 -19.42 11.96
CA HIS A 158 4.87 -18.75 13.12
C HIS A 158 4.28 -19.76 14.11
N TRP A 159 3.39 -20.64 13.66
CA TRP A 159 2.75 -21.63 14.53
C TRP A 159 3.72 -22.68 15.04
N GLU A 160 4.71 -23.11 14.25
CA GLU A 160 5.78 -23.98 14.72
C GLU A 160 6.62 -23.33 15.83
N SER A 161 6.93 -22.04 15.69
CA SER A 161 7.61 -21.27 16.72
C SER A 161 6.78 -21.13 18.00
N GLN A 162 5.48 -20.87 17.87
CA GLN A 162 4.55 -20.80 19.01
C GLN A 162 4.44 -22.16 19.73
N CYS A 163 4.31 -23.25 18.99
CA CYS A 163 4.30 -24.60 19.55
C CYS A 163 5.60 -24.93 20.29
N ARG A 164 6.77 -24.60 19.71
CA ARG A 164 8.07 -24.78 20.37
C ARG A 164 8.17 -23.99 21.67
N ALA A 165 7.79 -22.71 21.64
CA ALA A 165 7.77 -21.85 22.81
C ALA A 165 6.84 -22.40 23.91
N PHE A 166 5.67 -22.94 23.54
CA PHE A 166 4.73 -23.57 24.47
C PHE A 166 5.28 -24.87 25.08
N LEU A 167 5.98 -25.69 24.29
CA LEU A 167 6.58 -26.94 24.74
C LEU A 167 7.92 -26.75 25.47
N GLY A 168 8.51 -25.55 25.43
CA GLY A 168 9.79 -25.25 26.07
C GLY A 168 11.01 -25.89 25.39
N VAL A 169 10.91 -26.16 24.08
CA VAL A 169 11.97 -26.79 23.26
C VAL A 169 12.56 -25.81 22.26
#